data_AF-A0A2G9UXF5-F1
#
_entry.id   AF-A0A2G9UXF5-F1
#
_cell.length_a   1.000
_cell.length_b   1.000
_cell.length_c   1.000
_cell.angle_alpha   90.00
_cell.angle_beta   90.00
_cell.angle_gamma   90.00
#
_symmetry.space_group_name_H-M   'P 1'
#
loop_
_entity.id
_entity.type
_entity.pdbx_description
1 polymer ?
#
loop_
_entity_poly.entity_id
_entity_poly.type
_entity_poly.pdbx_seq_one_letter_code
_entity_poly.pdbx_strand_id
1 'polypeptide(L)'
;MIPVNSKSTRSVSSKRCFGRPRPLSGHVYVETDLVLPEAVYTVQIGYRKLEWKHILVGDFVHLSHDEIIPADMLLLRSSDANGICYVDTCNLDGESNLKQRQAIRAMGKFHNPTVPLNFSPDQFKYKVCCEEPTTDVYKFEGRLETMEGGPPLPREFTILAKENVLLRGCVVKNTDFVEGIVLYAGRDTKAMLNNNGPRYKRYVV
;
A
#
# COMPACT_ATOMS: atom_id res chain seq x y z
N MET A 1 7.37 0.14 53.13
CA MET A 1 6.84 -1.24 53.24
C MET A 1 5.39 -1.23 52.77
N ILE A 2 5.10 -2.04 51.74
CA ILE A 2 3.79 -2.57 51.31
C ILE A 2 3.17 -3.32 52.52
N PRO A 3 1.83 -3.40 52.77
CA PRO A 3 0.88 -4.21 51.95
C PRO A 3 -0.58 -3.69 51.98
N VAL A 4 -1.63 -4.24 51.35
CA VAL A 4 -1.88 -5.28 50.35
C VAL A 4 -3.31 -5.07 49.82
N ASN A 5 -3.50 -5.61 48.62
CA ASN A 5 -4.66 -5.67 47.75
C ASN A 5 -5.65 -6.80 48.14
N SER A 6 -6.96 -6.68 47.90
CA SER A 6 -7.84 -7.77 47.39
C SER A 6 -9.32 -7.32 47.36
N LYS A 7 -9.94 -7.07 46.19
CA LYS A 7 -10.43 -7.98 45.12
C LYS A 7 -11.85 -8.51 45.36
N SER A 8 -12.72 -8.21 44.41
CA SER A 8 -13.76 -9.11 43.88
C SER A 8 -14.41 -8.43 42.67
N THR A 9 -14.73 -9.04 41.52
CA THR A 9 -14.41 -10.31 40.86
C THR A 9 -14.95 -10.15 39.43
N ARG A 10 -14.23 -10.64 38.42
CA ARG A 10 -14.80 -11.58 37.42
C ARG A 10 -13.69 -12.12 36.53
N SER A 11 -13.47 -13.40 36.76
CA SER A 11 -12.58 -14.34 36.10
C SER A 11 -13.19 -14.87 34.81
N VAL A 12 -12.40 -14.92 33.73
CA VAL A 12 -12.40 -15.97 32.68
C VAL A 12 -11.00 -15.87 32.01
N SER A 13 -9.94 -16.51 32.51
CA SER A 13 -9.47 -17.88 32.21
C SER A 13 -9.75 -18.31 30.75
N SER A 14 -8.83 -18.67 29.86
CA SER A 14 -7.39 -18.88 29.84
C SER A 14 -7.12 -19.39 28.41
N LYS A 15 -5.95 -19.05 27.84
CA LYS A 15 -5.31 -19.68 26.65
C LYS A 15 -5.98 -19.42 25.30
N ARG A 16 -5.53 -18.36 24.62
CA ARG A 16 -5.30 -18.42 23.17
C ARG A 16 -3.81 -18.52 22.93
N CYS A 17 -3.36 -19.75 22.66
CA CYS A 17 -2.11 -19.99 21.97
C CYS A 17 -2.28 -19.50 20.53
N PHE A 18 -2.12 -18.20 20.30
CA PHE A 18 -1.69 -17.75 18.99
C PHE A 18 -0.18 -18.00 18.95
N GLY A 19 0.24 -18.96 18.11
CA GLY A 19 1.62 -18.99 17.66
C GLY A 19 2.01 -17.56 17.31
N ARG A 20 3.16 -17.12 17.84
CA ARG A 20 3.66 -15.75 17.74
C ARG A 20 3.33 -15.19 16.35
N PRO A 21 2.67 -14.03 16.21
CA PRO A 21 2.72 -13.36 14.92
C PRO A 21 4.21 -13.21 14.63
N ARG A 22 4.70 -13.83 13.56
CA ARG A 22 6.00 -13.41 13.03
C ARG A 22 5.84 -11.92 12.84
N PRO A 23 6.69 -11.07 13.44
CA PRO A 23 6.70 -9.68 13.06
C PRO A 23 7.08 -9.69 11.58
N LEU A 24 6.09 -9.53 10.71
CA LEU A 24 6.35 -9.21 9.31
C LEU A 24 6.91 -7.79 9.37
N SER A 25 8.23 -7.74 9.56
CA SER A 25 9.07 -6.56 9.50
C SER A 25 9.10 -6.06 8.05
N GLY A 26 7.93 -5.69 7.51
CA GLY A 26 7.83 -4.91 6.29
C GLY A 26 7.88 -3.45 6.72
N HIS A 27 9.06 -2.84 6.60
CA HIS A 27 9.17 -1.41 6.80
C HIS A 27 8.53 -0.73 5.59
N VAL A 28 7.44 0.01 5.80
CA VAL A 28 6.79 0.75 4.72
C VAL A 28 7.17 2.20 4.86
N TYR A 29 7.66 2.83 3.79
CA TYR A 29 8.01 4.24 3.90
C TYR A 29 6.83 5.13 3.55
N VAL A 30 6.34 5.89 4.53
CA VAL A 30 5.30 6.91 4.34
C VAL A 30 5.93 8.29 4.48
N GLU A 31 5.50 9.23 3.66
CA GLU A 31 5.90 10.63 3.78
C GLU A 31 5.29 11.24 5.03
N THR A 32 6.09 11.94 5.84
CA THR A 32 5.56 12.78 6.92
C THR A 32 6.31 14.07 7.08
N ASP A 33 5.57 15.11 7.49
CA ASP A 33 6.13 16.30 8.11
C ASP A 33 6.93 15.90 9.36
N LEU A 34 8.25 15.99 9.29
CA LEU A 34 9.10 15.89 10.47
C LEU A 34 9.11 17.25 11.18
N VAL A 35 8.27 17.42 12.20
CA VAL A 35 8.37 18.56 13.13
C VAL A 35 9.32 18.17 14.27
N LEU A 36 10.55 18.69 14.25
CA LEU A 36 11.49 18.61 15.38
C LEU A 36 11.33 19.86 16.27
N PRO A 37 11.51 19.75 17.61
CA PRO A 37 11.44 20.90 18.49
C PRO A 37 12.67 21.83 18.33
N GLU A 38 12.36 23.11 18.21
CA GLU A 38 13.16 24.35 18.24
C GLU A 38 14.45 24.48 17.39
N ALA A 39 14.37 25.49 16.51
CA ALA A 39 15.42 26.20 15.78
C ALA A 39 16.00 25.52 14.52
N VAL A 40 15.76 26.18 13.38
CA VAL A 40 16.14 25.86 11.98
C VAL A 40 15.17 24.92 11.26
N TYR A 41 14.10 25.51 10.72
CA TYR A 41 13.14 24.82 9.84
C TYR A 41 13.77 24.55 8.47
N THR A 42 14.25 23.34 8.24
CA THR A 42 14.34 22.76 6.90
C THR A 42 13.45 21.53 6.88
N VAL A 43 12.28 21.62 6.26
CA VAL A 43 11.39 20.48 6.04
C VAL A 43 12.10 19.55 5.06
N GLN A 44 12.77 18.52 5.58
CA GLN A 44 13.25 17.42 4.75
C GLN A 44 12.09 16.44 4.55
N ILE A 45 11.42 16.56 3.41
CA ILE A 45 10.43 15.60 2.96
C ILE A 45 11.14 14.28 2.66
N GLY A 46 10.80 13.23 3.41
CA GLY A 46 11.48 11.95 3.33
C GLY A 46 10.57 10.79 3.69
N TYR A 47 10.86 9.66 3.06
CA TYR A 47 10.24 8.38 3.31
C TYR A 47 10.65 7.85 4.70
N ARG A 48 9.70 7.62 5.61
CA ARG A 48 9.97 7.06 6.94
C ARG A 48 9.36 5.69 7.16
N LYS A 49 10.13 4.78 7.77
CA LYS A 49 9.68 3.43 8.08
C LYS A 49 8.50 3.45 9.06
N LEU A 50 7.38 2.85 8.67
CA LEU A 50 6.16 2.67 9.44
C LEU A 50 5.71 1.21 9.44
N GLU A 51 4.97 0.85 10.49
CA GLU A 51 4.26 -0.43 10.56
C GLU A 51 2.98 -0.37 9.72
N TRP A 52 2.57 -1.52 9.15
CA TRP A 52 1.42 -1.60 8.24
C TRP A 52 0.09 -1.12 8.87
N LYS A 53 -0.05 -1.24 10.19
CA LYS A 53 -1.25 -0.80 10.91
C LYS A 53 -1.47 0.72 10.89
N HIS A 54 -0.45 1.49 10.50
CA HIS A 54 -0.48 2.95 10.45
C HIS A 54 -0.69 3.50 9.04
N ILE A 55 -0.79 2.64 8.02
CA ILE A 55 -1.03 3.06 6.63
C ILE A 55 -2.49 3.47 6.47
N LEU A 56 -2.70 4.65 5.90
CA LEU A 56 -3.99 5.23 5.59
C LEU A 56 -4.18 5.42 4.09
N VAL A 57 -5.44 5.60 3.67
CA VAL A 57 -5.77 5.95 2.29
C VAL A 57 -5.19 7.33 1.96
N GLY A 58 -4.55 7.44 0.81
CA GLY A 58 -3.85 8.66 0.38
C GLY A 58 -2.37 8.72 0.75
N ASP A 59 -1.87 7.79 1.58
CA ASP A 59 -0.45 7.73 1.90
C ASP A 59 0.38 7.35 0.67
N PHE A 60 1.53 8.01 0.50
CA PHE A 60 2.54 7.59 -0.45
C PHE A 60 3.41 6.51 0.17
N VAL A 61 3.59 5.42 -0.56
CA VAL A 61 4.32 4.24 -0.11
C VAL A 61 5.42 3.94 -1.11
N HIS A 62 6.64 3.83 -0.60
CA HIS A 62 7.80 3.30 -1.32
C HIS A 62 8.07 1.86 -0.87
N LEU A 63 8.21 0.95 -1.85
CA LEU A 63 8.53 -0.46 -1.64
C LEU A 63 9.77 -0.84 -2.44
N SER A 64 10.65 -1.61 -1.83
CA SER A 64 11.83 -2.19 -2.49
C SER A 64 11.51 -3.52 -3.17
N HIS A 65 12.45 -4.00 -3.99
CA HIS A 65 12.42 -5.35 -4.56
C HIS A 65 12.13 -6.43 -3.49
N ASP A 66 11.32 -7.43 -3.84
CA ASP A 66 10.89 -8.54 -2.97
C ASP A 66 10.08 -8.15 -1.72
N GLU A 67 9.61 -6.91 -1.63
CA GLU A 67 8.72 -6.51 -0.54
C GLU A 67 7.25 -6.89 -0.81
N ILE A 68 6.54 -7.22 0.26
CA ILE A 68 5.11 -7.53 0.22
C ILE A 68 4.33 -6.21 0.25
N ILE A 69 3.39 -6.09 -0.68
CA ILE A 69 2.51 -4.94 -0.80
C ILE A 69 1.53 -4.90 0.40
N PRO A 70 1.51 -3.81 1.20
CA PRO A 70 0.77 -3.77 2.46
C PRO A 70 -0.72 -3.42 2.32
N ALA A 71 -1.08 -2.72 1.24
CA ALA A 71 -2.41 -2.15 0.98
C ALA A 71 -2.66 -2.12 -0.53
N ASP A 72 -3.91 -1.93 -0.96
CA ASP A 72 -4.18 -1.78 -2.39
C ASP A 72 -3.79 -0.36 -2.81
N MET A 73 -2.93 -0.24 -3.82
CA MET A 73 -2.27 1.02 -4.13
C MET A 73 -2.09 1.24 -5.63
N LEU A 74 -2.22 2.49 -6.05
CA LEU A 74 -2.01 2.92 -7.42
C LEU A 74 -0.52 3.09 -7.69
N LEU A 75 0.00 2.42 -8.73
CA LEU A 75 1.39 2.52 -9.13
C LEU A 75 1.66 3.88 -9.79
N LEU A 76 2.50 4.69 -9.14
CA LEU A 76 2.89 6.02 -9.60
C LEU A 76 4.24 6.01 -10.31
N ARG A 77 5.19 5.23 -9.79
CA ARG A 77 6.55 5.13 -10.31
C ARG A 77 7.12 3.73 -10.10
N SER A 78 7.96 3.32 -11.03
CA SER A 78 8.76 2.10 -10.96
C SER A 78 10.21 2.46 -11.28
N SER A 79 11.17 1.66 -10.82
CA SER A 79 12.58 1.78 -11.21
C SER A 79 12.81 1.49 -12.70
N ASP A 80 11.89 0.80 -13.37
CA ASP A 80 11.95 0.52 -14.80
C ASP A 80 11.71 1.78 -15.64
N ALA A 81 12.48 1.94 -16.72
CA ALA A 81 12.42 3.12 -17.59
C ALA A 81 11.08 3.29 -18.33
N ASN A 82 10.31 2.20 -18.47
CA ASN A 82 8.97 2.24 -19.05
C ASN A 82 7.88 2.37 -17.98
N GLY A 83 8.24 2.45 -16.69
CA GLY A 83 7.28 2.46 -15.58
C GLY A 83 6.60 1.10 -15.35
N ILE A 84 7.19 0.01 -15.83
CA ILE A 84 6.65 -1.34 -15.68
C ILE A 84 7.08 -1.91 -14.32
N CYS A 85 6.22 -2.66 -13.65
CA CYS A 85 6.63 -3.57 -12.59
C CYS A 85 5.96 -4.92 -12.72
N TYR A 86 6.54 -5.93 -12.08
CA TYR A 86 5.97 -7.27 -12.04
C TYR A 86 5.55 -7.56 -10.62
N VAL A 87 4.38 -8.18 -10.47
CA VAL A 87 3.90 -8.64 -9.17
C VAL A 87 3.67 -10.14 -9.20
N ASP A 88 4.15 -10.79 -8.14
CA ASP A 88 3.85 -12.18 -7.85
C ASP A 88 2.52 -12.25 -7.10
N THR A 89 1.54 -12.95 -7.68
CA THR A 89 0.19 -13.12 -7.14
C THR A 89 -0.02 -14.47 -6.45
N CYS A 90 1.03 -15.29 -6.24
CA CYS A 90 0.93 -16.59 -5.56
C CYS A 90 0.12 -16.53 -4.25
N ASN A 91 0.22 -15.44 -3.50
CA ASN A 91 -0.47 -15.25 -2.23
C ASN A 91 -1.98 -14.93 -2.37
N LEU A 92 -2.44 -14.53 -3.55
CA LEU A 92 -3.81 -14.11 -3.83
C LEU A 92 -4.60 -15.19 -4.58
N ASP A 93 -4.06 -15.72 -5.67
CA ASP A 93 -4.74 -16.66 -6.57
C ASP A 93 -4.05 -18.04 -6.65
N GLY A 94 -2.86 -18.19 -6.07
CA GLY A 94 -2.08 -19.44 -6.10
C GLY A 94 -1.38 -19.69 -7.45
N GLU A 95 -1.39 -18.71 -8.36
CA GLU A 95 -0.69 -18.80 -9.64
C GLU A 95 0.77 -18.35 -9.51
N SER A 96 1.69 -19.10 -10.11
CA SER A 96 3.13 -18.77 -10.11
C SER A 96 3.57 -17.79 -11.19
N ASN A 97 2.63 -17.26 -11.97
CA ASN A 97 2.96 -16.38 -13.09
C ASN A 97 3.02 -14.92 -12.63
N LEU A 98 4.09 -14.23 -13.01
CA LEU A 98 4.23 -12.81 -12.75
C LEU A 98 3.20 -12.03 -13.56
N LYS A 99 2.47 -11.13 -12.91
CA LYS A 99 1.53 -10.23 -13.56
C LYS A 99 2.21 -8.89 -13.78
N GLN A 100 2.19 -8.41 -15.02
CA GLN A 100 2.72 -7.09 -15.37
C GLN A 100 1.75 -5.99 -14.88
N ARG A 101 2.31 -4.94 -14.29
CA ARG A 101 1.62 -3.70 -13.90
C ARG A 101 2.37 -2.51 -14.48
N GLN A 102 1.64 -1.43 -14.69
CA GLN A 102 2.13 -0.25 -15.40
C GLN A 102 1.79 1.00 -14.61
N ALA A 103 2.80 1.79 -14.31
CA ALA A 103 2.65 3.06 -13.65
C ALA A 103 1.81 4.02 -14.52
N ILE A 104 1.05 4.90 -13.87
CA ILE A 104 0.15 5.80 -14.58
C ILE A 104 0.92 6.68 -15.58
N ARG A 105 0.41 6.78 -16.82
CA ARG A 105 1.06 7.55 -17.89
C ARG A 105 1.16 9.05 -17.57
N ALA A 106 0.25 9.55 -16.74
CA ALA A 106 0.29 10.90 -16.19
C ALA A 106 1.62 11.23 -15.50
N MET A 107 2.28 10.22 -14.94
CA MET A 107 3.57 10.31 -14.26
C MET A 107 4.76 10.00 -15.18
N GLY A 108 4.56 9.97 -16.50
CA GLY A 108 5.56 9.62 -17.52
C GLY A 108 6.91 10.34 -17.38
N LYS A 109 6.91 11.59 -16.90
CA LYS A 109 8.14 12.35 -16.62
C LYS A 109 9.05 11.71 -15.56
N PHE A 110 8.49 10.90 -14.65
CA PHE A 110 9.23 10.21 -13.58
C PHE A 110 9.70 8.81 -13.96
N HIS A 111 9.25 8.27 -15.10
CA HIS A 111 9.77 7.03 -15.66
C HIS A 111 11.04 7.27 -16.48
N ASN A 112 11.33 8.53 -16.83
CA ASN A 112 12.53 8.85 -17.58
C ASN A 112 13.76 8.81 -16.64
N PRO A 113 14.78 7.97 -16.93
CA PRO A 113 15.99 7.85 -16.10
C PRO A 113 16.82 9.15 -16.02
N THR A 114 16.48 10.17 -16.82
CA THR A 114 17.16 11.48 -16.86
C THR A 114 16.62 12.47 -15.82
N VAL A 115 15.43 12.24 -15.25
CA VAL A 115 14.82 13.15 -14.26
C VAL A 115 15.29 12.74 -12.86
N PRO A 116 15.86 13.66 -12.06
CA PRO A 116 16.47 13.33 -10.78
C PRO A 116 15.49 12.63 -9.82
N LEU A 117 16.03 11.61 -9.15
CA LEU A 117 15.41 10.45 -8.48
C LEU A 117 14.42 10.72 -7.34
N ASN A 118 14.07 11.97 -7.02
CA ASN A 118 13.23 12.26 -5.87
C ASN A 118 11.82 12.64 -6.33
N PHE A 119 10.93 11.65 -6.41
CA PHE A 119 9.50 11.93 -6.46
C PHE A 119 9.14 12.70 -5.18
N SER A 120 8.71 13.95 -5.35
CA SER A 120 8.14 14.74 -4.27
C SER A 120 6.62 14.69 -4.42
N PRO A 121 5.89 14.25 -3.39
CA PRO A 121 4.42 14.22 -3.38
C PRO A 121 3.75 15.55 -3.74
N ASP A 122 4.42 16.68 -3.48
CA ASP A 122 4.01 18.01 -3.96
C ASP A 122 3.76 18.09 -5.47
N GLN A 123 4.41 17.23 -6.25
CA GLN A 123 4.28 17.18 -7.70
C GLN A 123 3.06 16.38 -8.17
N PHE A 124 2.43 15.61 -7.28
CA PHE A 124 1.18 14.90 -7.53
C PHE A 124 0.00 15.85 -7.27
N LYS A 125 -0.42 16.57 -8.32
CA LYS A 125 -1.56 17.52 -8.29
C LYS A 125 -2.84 16.92 -8.89
N TYR A 126 -3.06 15.64 -8.63
CA TYR A 126 -4.19 14.89 -9.16
C TYR A 126 -5.02 14.31 -8.04
N LYS A 127 -6.32 14.21 -8.27
CA LYS A 127 -7.26 13.51 -7.41
C LYS A 127 -7.56 12.15 -8.03
N VAL A 128 -7.47 11.08 -7.24
CA VAL A 128 -7.87 9.74 -7.66
C VAL A 128 -9.31 9.51 -7.24
N CYS A 129 -10.18 9.19 -8.19
CA CYS A 129 -11.56 8.77 -7.96
C CYS A 129 -11.69 7.31 -8.38
N CYS A 130 -12.14 6.43 -7.50
CA CYS A 130 -12.31 5.01 -7.79
C CYS A 130 -13.66 4.51 -7.26
N GLU A 131 -14.08 3.34 -7.74
CA GLU A 131 -15.28 2.65 -7.26
C GLU A 131 -15.19 2.27 -5.77
N GLU A 132 -16.29 1.85 -5.16
CA GLU A 132 -16.26 1.29 -3.81
C GLU A 132 -15.48 -0.04 -3.78
N PRO A 133 -14.89 -0.42 -2.62
CA PRO A 133 -14.17 -1.69 -2.50
C PRO A 133 -15.03 -2.90 -2.89
N THR A 134 -14.61 -3.63 -3.93
CA THR A 134 -15.31 -4.83 -4.41
C THR A 134 -14.51 -6.11 -4.15
N THR A 135 -15.20 -7.25 -4.03
CA THR A 135 -14.56 -8.58 -3.92
C THR A 135 -13.94 -9.05 -5.24
N ASP A 136 -14.18 -8.39 -6.37
CA ASP A 136 -13.57 -8.78 -7.64
C ASP A 136 -12.11 -8.30 -7.70
N VAL A 137 -11.17 -9.25 -7.55
CA VAL A 137 -9.71 -8.98 -7.61
C VAL A 137 -9.22 -8.69 -9.04
N TYR A 138 -10.00 -9.05 -10.05
CA TYR A 138 -9.65 -8.86 -11.45
C TYR A 138 -10.28 -7.61 -12.05
N LYS A 139 -11.16 -6.93 -11.32
CA LYS A 139 -11.79 -5.68 -11.73
C LYS A 139 -11.30 -4.51 -10.88
N PHE A 140 -10.93 -3.44 -11.56
CA PHE A 140 -10.71 -2.13 -10.96
C PHE A 140 -11.03 -1.06 -11.99
N GLU A 141 -11.91 -0.14 -11.63
CA GLU A 141 -12.24 1.05 -12.41
C GLU A 141 -11.97 2.32 -11.59
N GLY A 142 -11.17 3.21 -12.16
CA GLY A 142 -10.87 4.49 -11.56
C GLY A 142 -10.58 5.59 -12.58
N ARG A 143 -10.48 6.81 -12.08
CA ARG A 143 -10.27 8.02 -12.86
C ARG A 143 -9.32 8.97 -12.12
N LEU A 144 -8.39 9.58 -12.86
CA LEU A 144 -7.59 10.72 -12.41
C LEU A 144 -8.27 12.03 -12.80
N GLU A 145 -8.40 12.94 -11.84
CA GLU A 145 -8.91 14.29 -12.05
C GLU A 145 -7.80 15.29 -11.76
N THR A 146 -7.62 16.29 -12.63
CA THR A 146 -6.72 17.41 -12.36
C THR A 146 -7.29 18.25 -11.23
N MET A 147 -6.48 18.54 -10.20
CA MET A 147 -6.87 19.47 -9.14
C MET A 147 -6.84 20.92 -9.64
N GLU A 148 -7.55 21.82 -8.97
CA GLU A 148 -7.56 23.24 -9.33
C GLU A 148 -6.13 23.83 -9.36
N GLY A 149 -5.73 24.39 -10.50
CA GLY A 149 -4.36 24.88 -10.74
C GLY A 149 -3.33 23.83 -11.15
N GLY A 150 -3.71 22.55 -11.27
CA GLY A 150 -2.86 21.48 -11.78
C GLY A 150 -2.74 21.46 -13.32
N PRO A 151 -1.72 20.79 -13.88
CA PRO A 151 -1.57 20.64 -15.32
C PRO A 151 -2.73 19.80 -15.90
N PRO A 152 -3.33 20.20 -17.03
CA PRO A 152 -4.43 19.46 -17.65
C PRO A 152 -3.96 18.08 -18.08
N LEU A 153 -4.77 17.06 -17.78
CA LEU A 153 -4.49 15.68 -18.14
C LEU A 153 -5.24 15.28 -19.42
N PRO A 154 -4.55 14.71 -20.43
CA PRO A 154 -5.20 14.11 -21.58
C PRO A 154 -6.23 13.05 -21.16
N ARG A 155 -7.35 12.97 -21.88
CA ARG A 155 -8.44 12.01 -21.57
C ARG A 155 -7.96 10.56 -21.52
N GLU A 156 -6.99 10.20 -22.36
CA GLU A 156 -6.40 8.86 -22.41
C GLU A 156 -5.58 8.49 -21.16
N PHE A 157 -5.05 9.47 -20.41
CA PHE A 157 -4.29 9.22 -19.18
C PHE A 157 -5.15 9.33 -17.92
N THR A 158 -6.43 9.65 -18.12
CA THR A 158 -7.40 9.87 -17.06
C THR A 158 -7.98 8.54 -16.55
N ILE A 159 -8.02 7.50 -17.38
CA ILE A 159 -8.65 6.22 -17.01
C ILE A 159 -7.63 5.34 -16.29
N LEU A 160 -8.03 4.78 -15.16
CA LEU A 160 -7.27 3.81 -14.39
C LEU A 160 -7.93 2.44 -14.47
N ALA A 161 -7.12 1.42 -14.67
CA ALA A 161 -7.54 0.03 -14.75
C ALA A 161 -6.73 -0.84 -13.78
N LYS A 162 -7.05 -2.13 -13.72
CA LYS A 162 -6.36 -3.08 -12.84
C LYS A 162 -4.85 -3.07 -13.09
N GLU A 163 -4.40 -2.88 -14.32
CA GLU A 163 -2.99 -2.86 -14.70
C GLU A 163 -2.20 -1.77 -13.95
N ASN A 164 -2.88 -0.73 -13.46
CA ASN A 164 -2.27 0.36 -12.70
C ASN A 164 -2.26 0.12 -11.19
N VAL A 165 -2.91 -0.93 -10.69
CA VAL A 165 -3.09 -1.17 -9.26
C VAL A 165 -2.26 -2.37 -8.79
N LEU A 166 -1.60 -2.18 -7.66
CA LEU A 166 -0.93 -3.22 -6.88
C LEU A 166 -1.84 -3.66 -5.75
N LEU A 167 -2.06 -4.96 -5.60
CA LEU A 167 -2.94 -5.51 -4.59
C LEU A 167 -2.17 -5.95 -3.35
N ARG A 168 -2.80 -5.79 -2.18
CA ARG A 168 -2.26 -6.27 -0.92
C ARG A 168 -1.91 -7.76 -0.97
N GLY A 169 -0.74 -8.09 -0.43
CA GLY A 169 -0.25 -9.47 -0.30
C GLY A 169 0.53 -9.98 -1.51
N CYS A 170 0.47 -9.28 -2.65
CA CYS A 170 1.38 -9.54 -3.77
C CYS A 170 2.81 -9.10 -3.42
N VAL A 171 3.79 -9.68 -4.12
CA VAL A 171 5.22 -9.36 -3.94
C VAL A 171 5.75 -8.61 -5.15
N VAL A 172 6.49 -7.53 -4.93
CA VAL A 172 7.13 -6.77 -6.02
C VAL A 172 8.32 -7.55 -6.57
N LYS A 173 8.41 -7.67 -7.90
CA LYS A 173 9.44 -8.42 -8.61
C LYS A 173 10.00 -7.62 -9.79
N ASN A 174 11.22 -7.98 -10.20
CA ASN A 174 11.90 -7.47 -11.41
C ASN A 174 12.04 -5.94 -11.48
N THR A 175 11.96 -5.27 -10.33
CA THR A 175 12.10 -3.81 -10.19
C THR A 175 12.77 -3.53 -8.84
N ASP A 176 13.72 -2.60 -8.81
CA ASP A 176 14.49 -2.26 -7.61
C ASP A 176 13.59 -1.58 -6.57
N PHE A 177 12.69 -0.73 -7.05
CA PHE A 177 11.69 -0.07 -6.22
C PHE A 177 10.42 0.24 -7.01
N VAL A 178 9.32 0.40 -6.26
CA VAL A 178 8.07 0.96 -6.75
C VAL A 178 7.54 1.97 -5.75
N GLU A 179 6.84 2.98 -6.26
CA GLU A 179 6.13 3.96 -5.45
C GLU A 179 4.69 4.06 -5.89
N GLY A 180 3.81 4.20 -4.91
CA GLY A 180 2.39 4.33 -5.16
C GLY A 180 1.65 5.08 -4.08
N ILE A 181 0.40 5.41 -4.38
CA ILE A 181 -0.54 6.01 -3.42
C ILE A 181 -1.57 4.98 -3.00
N VAL A 182 -1.86 4.90 -1.70
CA VAL A 182 -2.80 3.94 -1.14
C VAL A 182 -4.23 4.30 -1.53
N LEU A 183 -4.93 3.34 -2.14
CA LEU A 183 -6.33 3.45 -2.53
C LEU A 183 -7.26 2.83 -1.48
N TYR A 184 -6.95 1.62 -1.03
CA TYR A 184 -7.70 0.91 0.02
C TYR A 184 -6.75 0.37 1.07
N ALA A 185 -7.10 0.53 2.34
CA ALA A 185 -6.31 0.10 3.48
C ALA A 185 -7.11 -0.85 4.39
N GLY A 186 -6.41 -1.65 5.19
CA GLY A 186 -7.05 -2.46 6.23
C GLY A 186 -8.03 -3.51 5.68
N ARG A 187 -9.31 -3.43 6.07
CA ARG A 187 -10.35 -4.39 5.69
C ARG A 187 -10.93 -4.13 4.30
N ASP A 188 -10.71 -2.94 3.78
CA ASP A 188 -11.26 -2.51 2.49
C ASP A 188 -10.41 -2.99 1.32
N THR A 189 -9.22 -3.54 1.59
CA THR A 189 -8.41 -4.17 0.53
C THR A 189 -9.13 -5.37 -0.06
N LYS A 190 -9.06 -5.55 -1.38
CA LYS A 190 -9.69 -6.66 -2.12
C LYS A 190 -9.28 -8.03 -1.58
N ALA A 191 -8.01 -8.18 -1.19
CA ALA A 191 -7.50 -9.40 -0.56
C ALA A 191 -8.20 -9.74 0.77
N MET A 192 -8.54 -8.72 1.57
CA MET A 192 -9.26 -8.92 2.83
C MET A 192 -10.75 -9.14 2.64
N LEU A 193 -11.36 -8.50 1.64
CA LEU A 193 -12.76 -8.74 1.28
C LEU A 193 -13.00 -10.19 0.82
N ASN A 194 -12.01 -10.78 0.13
CA ASN A 194 -12.07 -12.20 -0.26
C ASN A 194 -11.68 -13.17 0.86
N ASN A 195 -11.09 -12.66 1.94
CA ASN A 195 -10.73 -13.48 3.08
C ASN A 195 -11.94 -13.72 3.97
N ASN A 196 -12.64 -14.85 3.76
CA ASN A 196 -13.82 -15.27 4.53
C ASN A 196 -13.53 -15.65 6.01
N GLY A 197 -12.41 -15.18 6.56
CA GLY A 197 -11.96 -15.48 7.92
C GLY A 197 -11.53 -16.95 8.10
N PRO A 198 -11.00 -17.29 9.28
CA PRO A 198 -10.58 -18.66 9.58
C PRO A 198 -11.79 -19.61 9.50
N ARG A 199 -11.79 -20.53 8.54
CA ARG A 199 -12.76 -21.63 8.55
C ARG A 199 -12.38 -22.59 9.69
N TYR A 200 -13.21 -22.66 10.73
CA TYR A 200 -13.08 -23.71 11.73
C TYR A 200 -13.20 -25.06 11.03
N LYS A 201 -12.14 -25.89 11.13
CA LYS A 201 -12.14 -27.25 10.60
C LYS A 201 -13.18 -28.04 11.39
N ARG A 202 -14.32 -28.34 10.78
CA ARG A 202 -15.31 -29.24 11.38
C ARG A 202 -14.78 -30.66 11.20
N TYR A 203 -14.47 -31.33 12.30
CA TYR A 203 -14.26 -32.76 12.28
C TYR A 203 -15.63 -33.41 12.09
N VAL A 204 -15.79 -34.18 11.01
CA VAL A 204 -16.94 -35.09 10.88
C VAL A 204 -16.62 -36.27 11.79
N VAL A 205 -17.47 -36.49 12.78
CA VAL A 205 -17.43 -37.67 13.67
C VAL A 205 -18.17 -38.81 12.99
#